data_AF-A0A098AVY2-F1
#
_entry.id   AF-A0A098AVY2-F1
#
_cell.length_a   1.000
_cell.length_b   1.000
_cell.length_c   1.000
_cell.angle_alpha   90.00
_cell.angle_beta   90.00
_cell.angle_gamma   90.00
#
_symmetry.space_group_name_H-M   'P 1'
#
loop_
_entity.id
_entity.type
_entity.pdbx_description
1 polymer ?
#
loop_
_entity_poly.entity_id
_entity_poly.type
_entity_poly.pdbx_seq_one_letter_code
_entity_poly.pdbx_strand_id
1 'polypeptide(L)' 'MAKKVTFLDDPQTEDYVAEVKVSDDGGQTWQRKKIDFGKDLNDSGLNPGEVFQMNGGKYEVVAGEDGLQAKRLGS' A
#
# COMPACT_ATOMS: atom_id res chain seq x y z
N MET A 1 2.93 15.70 40.56
CA MET A 1 3.97 15.84 39.51
C MET A 1 3.63 14.86 38.39
N ALA A 2 3.23 15.36 37.23
CA ALA A 2 2.73 14.54 36.12
C ALA A 2 3.90 13.81 35.44
N LYS A 3 3.77 12.49 35.25
CA LYS A 3 4.72 11.71 34.46
C LYS A 3 4.50 12.03 32.99
N LYS A 4 5.49 12.68 32.38
CA LYS A 4 5.55 12.91 30.93
C LYS A 4 5.75 11.55 30.27
N VAL A 5 4.73 11.06 29.59
CA VAL A 5 4.84 9.86 28.74
C VAL A 5 5.58 10.31 27.48
N THR A 6 6.87 9.98 27.42
CA THR A 6 7.66 10.17 26.21
C THR A 6 7.48 8.91 25.36
N PHE A 7 6.67 8.99 24.32
CA PHE A 7 6.66 8.00 23.25
C PHE A 7 7.95 8.21 22.44
N LEU A 8 8.95 7.37 22.66
CA LEU A 8 10.25 7.40 21.97
C LEU A 8 10.24 6.60 20.66
N ASP A 9 9.07 6.23 20.15
CA ASP A 9 8.91 5.33 18.99
C ASP A 9 7.86 5.86 17.99
N ASP A 10 7.58 7.15 17.97
CA ASP A 10 6.70 7.74 16.96
C ASP A 10 7.55 8.54 15.96
N PRO A 11 8.22 7.87 15.01
CA PRO A 11 8.52 8.57 13.78
C PRO A 11 7.15 8.85 13.15
N GLN A 12 6.66 10.07 13.34
CA GLN A 12 5.72 10.70 12.40
C GLN A 12 6.43 10.93 11.07
N THR A 13 6.99 9.87 10.49
CA THR A 13 7.21 9.77 9.06
C THR A 13 5.91 9.26 8.47
N GLU A 14 5.53 9.84 7.35
CA GLU A 14 4.31 9.53 6.61
C GLU A 14 4.40 8.14 5.96
N ASP A 15 4.63 7.09 6.76
CA ASP A 15 4.59 5.69 6.34
C ASP A 15 3.11 5.34 6.13
N TYR A 16 2.59 5.60 4.93
CA TYR A 16 1.23 5.21 4.55
C TYR A 16 1.18 3.69 4.31
N VAL A 17 1.41 2.92 5.38
CA VAL A 17 1.33 1.47 5.37
C VAL A 17 -0.10 1.05 5.59
N ALA A 18 -0.72 0.44 4.57
CA ALA A 18 -2.07 -0.09 4.67
C ALA A 18 -2.10 -1.59 4.34
N GLU A 19 -2.89 -2.34 5.11
CA GLU A 19 -3.19 -3.72 4.77
C GLU A 19 -4.27 -3.73 3.68
N VAL A 20 -3.89 -4.14 2.47
CA VAL A 20 -4.78 -4.26 1.31
C VAL A 20 -4.82 -5.69 0.81
N LYS A 21 -5.85 -6.03 0.02
CA LYS A 21 -5.89 -7.33 -0.65
C LYS A 21 -5.20 -7.18 -2.00
N VAL A 22 -4.17 -7.94 -2.26
CA VAL A 22 -3.44 -7.98 -3.53
C VAL A 22 -3.76 -9.28 -4.27
N SER A 23 -3.74 -9.23 -5.59
CA SER A 23 -3.96 -10.34 -6.50
C SER A 23 -2.95 -10.25 -7.63
N ASP A 24 -2.15 -11.28 -7.85
CA ASP A 24 -1.26 -11.39 -9.01
C ASP A 24 -1.96 -12.03 -10.22
N ASP A 25 -3.07 -12.75 -9.99
CA ASP A 25 -3.85 -13.44 -11.04
C ASP A 25 -4.98 -12.58 -11.64
N GLY A 26 -4.86 -11.24 -11.62
CA GLY A 26 -5.89 -10.33 -12.16
C GLY A 26 -7.23 -10.33 -11.39
N GLY A 27 -7.21 -10.68 -10.11
CA GLY A 27 -8.38 -10.68 -9.22
C GLY A 27 -9.06 -12.04 -9.03
N GLN A 28 -8.45 -13.13 -9.50
CA GLN A 28 -8.96 -14.50 -9.28
C GLN A 28 -8.71 -14.96 -7.83
N THR A 29 -7.50 -14.74 -7.33
CA THR A 29 -7.07 -15.07 -5.96
C THR A 29 -6.75 -13.77 -5.22
N TRP A 30 -6.96 -13.72 -3.90
CA TRP A 30 -6.70 -12.51 -3.12
C TRP A 30 -5.93 -12.85 -1.85
N GLN A 31 -4.84 -12.12 -1.62
CA GLN A 31 -3.99 -12.25 -0.44
C GLN A 31 -3.91 -10.93 0.30
N ARG A 32 -3.94 -10.94 1.63
CA ARG A 32 -3.78 -9.71 2.42
C ARG A 32 -2.30 -9.43 2.61
N LYS A 33 -1.86 -8.23 2.23
CA LYS A 33 -0.48 -7.80 2.37
C LYS A 33 -0.45 -6.37 2.91
N LYS A 34 0.49 -6.11 3.81
CA LYS A 34 0.82 -4.74 4.20
C LYS A 34 1.66 -4.13 3.10
N ILE A 35 1.14 -3.07 2.50
CA ILE A 35 1.78 -2.30 1.44
C ILE A 35 2.13 -0.94 1.99
N ASP A 36 3.35 -0.50 1.73
CA ASP A 36 3.79 0.85 2.04
C ASP A 36 3.58 1.74 0.81
N PHE A 37 2.53 2.56 0.83
CA PHE A 37 2.25 3.51 -0.26
C PHE A 37 3.07 4.80 -0.14
N GLY A 38 3.83 4.98 0.95
CA GLY A 38 4.80 6.07 1.10
C GLY A 38 6.13 5.80 0.39
N LYS A 39 6.30 4.58 -0.16
CA LYS A 39 7.50 4.13 -0.86
C LYS A 39 7.27 3.96 -2.35
N ASP A 40 8.36 3.95 -3.11
CA ASP A 40 8.37 3.59 -4.51
C ASP A 40 7.87 2.16 -4.74
N LEU A 41 7.42 1.86 -5.96
CA LEU A 41 6.90 0.53 -6.32
C LEU A 41 7.83 -0.61 -5.87
N ASN A 42 9.14 -0.46 -6.09
CA ASN A 42 10.13 -1.47 -5.78
C ASN A 42 10.27 -1.78 -4.27
N ASP A 43 9.91 -0.83 -3.40
CA ASP A 43 10.05 -0.93 -1.94
C ASP A 43 8.69 -1.07 -1.23
N SER A 44 7.59 -0.66 -1.88
CA SER A 44 6.21 -0.81 -1.42
C SER A 44 5.76 -2.27 -1.22
N GLY A 45 6.46 -3.21 -1.86
CA GLY A 45 6.12 -4.62 -1.88
C GLY A 45 5.01 -4.98 -2.88
N LEU A 46 4.67 -4.08 -3.80
CA LEU A 46 3.82 -4.36 -4.96
C LEU A 46 4.66 -4.57 -6.22
N ASN A 47 4.12 -5.32 -7.17
CA ASN A 47 4.69 -5.53 -8.48
C ASN A 47 3.78 -4.93 -9.56
N PRO A 48 4.36 -4.39 -10.65
CA PRO A 48 3.56 -3.89 -11.76
C PRO A 48 2.74 -5.04 -12.38
N GLY A 49 1.46 -4.77 -12.64
CA GLY A 49 0.49 -5.77 -13.11
C GLY A 49 -0.29 -6.47 -11.99
N GLU A 50 0.11 -6.34 -10.73
CA GLU A 50 -0.72 -6.81 -9.62
C GLU A 50 -1.96 -5.94 -9.46
N VAL A 51 -3.05 -6.52 -8.96
CA VAL A 51 -4.29 -5.81 -8.65
C VAL A 51 -4.48 -5.80 -7.15
N PHE A 52 -4.57 -4.61 -6.55
CA PHE A 52 -4.94 -4.48 -5.15
C PHE A 52 -6.35 -3.90 -4.97
N GLN A 53 -7.02 -4.32 -3.91
CA GLN A 53 -8.33 -3.84 -3.50
C GLN A 53 -8.18 -3.08 -2.17
N MET A 54 -8.60 -1.81 -2.21
CA MET A 54 -8.60 -0.90 -1.06
C MET A 54 -9.91 -0.12 -1.04
N ASN A 55 -10.54 -0.01 0.14
CA ASN A 55 -11.81 0.73 0.33
C ASN A 55 -12.92 0.31 -0.66
N GLY A 56 -12.96 -0.96 -1.06
CA GLY A 56 -13.93 -1.49 -2.03
C GLY A 56 -13.63 -1.18 -3.50
N GLY A 57 -12.63 -0.34 -3.80
CA GLY A 57 -12.12 -0.12 -5.15
C GLY A 57 -11.04 -1.14 -5.52
N LYS A 58 -10.95 -1.51 -6.80
CA LYS A 58 -9.85 -2.30 -7.35
C LYS A 58 -8.91 -1.39 -8.14
N TYR A 59 -7.61 -1.63 -8.01
CA TYR A 59 -6.57 -0.83 -8.61
C TYR A 59 -5.49 -1.75 -9.16
N GLU A 60 -5.14 -1.60 -10.42
CA GLU A 60 -4.01 -2.27 -11.06
C GLU A 60 -2.75 -1.44 -10.84
N VAL A 61 -1.69 -2.06 -10.36
CA VAL A 61 -0.39 -1.43 -10.14
C VAL A 61 0.27 -1.20 -11.49
N VAL A 62 0.65 0.04 -11.76
CA VAL A 62 1.33 0.45 -12.99
C VAL A 62 2.71 0.95 -12.59
N ALA A 63 3.75 0.52 -13.32
CA ALA A 63 5.07 1.09 -13.15
C ALA A 63 5.05 2.56 -13.60
N GLY A 64 5.23 3.47 -12.66
CA GLY A 64 5.39 4.90 -12.91
C GLY A 64 6.85 5.32 -12.75
N GLU A 65 7.25 6.38 -13.45
CA GLU A 65 8.58 7.00 -13.27
C GLU A 65 8.70 7.77 -11.95
N ASP A 66 7.58 8.11 -11.30
CA ASP A 66 7.50 8.94 -10.09
C ASP A 66 6.76 8.20 -8.96
N GLY A 67 7.29 7.04 -8.58
CA GLY A 67 6.79 6.23 -7.45
C GLY A 67 5.68 5.24 -7.80
N LEU A 68 4.93 4.82 -6.77
CA LEU A 68 3.85 3.84 -6.93
C LEU A 68 2.63 4.46 -7.63
N GLN A 69 2.37 4.01 -8.85
CA GLN A 69 1.18 4.39 -9.61
C GLN A 69 0.18 3.24 -9.66
N ALA A 70 -1.10 3.57 -9.62
CA ALA A 70 -2.15 2.58 -9.73
C ALA A 70 -3.34 3.11 -10.53
N LYS A 71 -3.81 2.30 -11.48
CA LYS A 71 -4.98 2.58 -12.29
C LYS A 71 -6.20 1.94 -11.67
N ARG A 72 -7.23 2.74 -11.35
CA ARG A 72 -8.51 2.21 -10.88
C ARG A 72 -9.16 1.34 -11.96
N LEU A 73 -9.44 0.08 -11.62
CA LEU A 73 -10.26 -0.81 -12.42
C LEU A 73 -11.73 -0.54 -12.04
N GLY A 74 -12.52 -0.09 -13.01
CA GLY A 74 -13.93 0.26 -12.82
C GLY A 74 -14.76 -0.90 -12.27
N SER A 75 -15.80 -0.54 -11.51
CA SER A 75 -16.77 -1.42 -10.85
C SER A 75 -17.38 -2.46 -11.79
#